data_AF-A0A8D8ZBA8-F1
#
_entry.id   AF-A0A8D8ZBA8-F1
#
_cell.length_a   1.000
_cell.length_b   1.000
_cell.length_c   1.000
_cell.angle_alpha   90.00
_cell.angle_beta   90.00
_cell.angle_gamma   90.00
#
_symmetry.space_group_name_H-M   'P 1'
#
loop_
_entity.id
_entity.type
_entity.pdbx_description
1 polymer ?
#
loop_
_entity_poly.entity_id
_entity_poly.type
_entity_poly.pdbx_seq_one_letter_code
_entity_poly.pdbx_strand_id
1 'polypeptide(L)'
;MHKVNKHGLVGDLWPNIRLMHLTGMFILEFHEDSSPGTQMLRFAYCWIVTVLLLAQYAGLVVFVVGLNYSNDLLAGGVVTALFFAHGLFKYIYVGLKNKSFYRVLSSWNNANSHPVFSESNARYRARSLSRMKRVLTIICVWTSATIICW
;
A
#
# COMPACT_ATOMS: atom_id res chain seq x y z
N MET A 1 16.06 20.93 -5.24
CA MET A 1 15.19 19.75 -5.50
C MET A 1 16.07 18.51 -5.47
N HIS A 2 16.01 17.72 -4.39
CA HIS A 2 16.74 16.45 -4.35
C HIS A 2 15.94 15.45 -5.18
N LYS A 3 16.40 15.15 -6.41
CA LYS A 3 15.75 14.18 -7.30
C LYS A 3 15.64 12.86 -6.55
N VAL A 4 14.43 12.31 -6.41
CA VAL A 4 14.24 10.98 -5.81
C VAL A 4 15.14 10.01 -6.53
N ASN A 5 16.03 9.38 -5.78
CA ASN A 5 16.90 8.37 -6.33
C ASN A 5 16.05 7.12 -6.57
N LYS A 6 15.39 7.07 -7.73
CA LYS A 6 14.61 5.92 -8.23
C LYS A 6 15.59 4.82 -8.66
N HIS A 7 16.43 4.40 -7.73
CA HIS A 7 17.48 3.42 -7.97
C HIS A 7 17.00 2.04 -7.49
N GLY A 8 17.53 0.98 -8.11
CA GLY A 8 17.19 -0.40 -7.74
C GLY A 8 15.68 -0.71 -7.79
N LEU A 9 15.20 -1.40 -6.75
CA LEU A 9 13.84 -1.91 -6.64
C LEU A 9 12.78 -0.80 -6.49
N VAL A 10 13.15 0.34 -5.92
CA VAL A 10 12.27 1.52 -5.79
C VAL A 10 11.85 2.04 -7.16
N GLY A 11 12.78 2.05 -8.12
CA GLY A 11 12.48 2.44 -9.50
C GLY A 11 11.55 1.44 -10.19
N ASP A 12 11.74 0.15 -9.96
CA ASP A 12 10.96 -0.92 -10.59
C ASP A 12 9.51 -0.95 -10.06
N LEU A 13 9.32 -0.72 -8.75
CA LEU A 13 8.00 -0.71 -8.08
C LEU A 13 7.34 0.67 -8.02
N TRP A 14 7.85 1.66 -8.75
CA TRP A 14 7.39 3.05 -8.67
C TRP A 14 5.86 3.25 -8.81
N PRO A 15 5.16 2.60 -9.78
CA PRO A 15 3.70 2.73 -9.88
C PRO A 15 2.97 2.20 -8.64
N ASN A 16 3.48 1.12 -8.04
CA ASN A 16 2.91 0.54 -6.83
C ASN A 16 3.11 1.49 -5.64
N ILE A 17 4.34 1.99 -5.45
CA ILE A 17 4.66 2.94 -4.38
C ILE A 17 3.77 4.20 -4.47
N ARG A 18 3.54 4.73 -5.68
CA ARG A 18 2.62 5.87 -5.87
C ARG A 18 1.18 5.55 -5.46
N LEU A 19 0.66 4.36 -5.78
CA LEU A 19 -0.66 3.95 -5.32
C LEU A 19 -0.70 3.82 -3.79
N MET A 20 0.36 3.29 -3.18
CA MET A 20 0.47 3.22 -1.73
C MET A 20 0.47 4.60 -1.06
N HIS A 21 1.11 5.60 -1.68
CA HIS A 21 1.04 6.99 -1.21
C HIS A 21 -0.37 7.56 -1.32
N LEU A 22 -1.07 7.29 -2.43
CA LEU A 22 -2.46 7.73 -2.63
C LEU A 22 -3.41 7.13 -1.58
N THR A 23 -3.20 5.88 -1.16
CA THR A 23 -3.99 5.26 -0.10
C THR A 23 -3.76 5.85 1.29
N GLY A 24 -2.82 6.79 1.45
CA GLY A 24 -2.53 7.43 2.73
C GLY A 24 -1.83 6.50 3.73
N MET A 25 -1.17 5.44 3.27
CA MET A 25 -0.29 4.64 4.12
C MET A 25 0.88 5.50 4.61
N PHE A 26 1.45 5.19 5.77
CA PHE A 26 2.55 5.94 6.39
C PHE A 26 3.90 5.74 5.69
N ILE A 27 3.92 5.86 4.37
CA ILE A 27 5.13 5.84 3.54
C ILE A 27 5.48 7.29 3.23
N LEU A 28 6.33 7.89 4.05
CA LEU A 28 6.72 9.30 3.96
C LEU A 28 7.97 9.51 3.09
N GLU A 29 8.72 8.44 2.82
CA GLU A 29 9.92 8.46 1.96
C GLU A 29 9.54 8.34 0.46
N PHE A 30 10.52 8.42 -0.43
CA PHE A 30 10.35 8.24 -1.89
C PHE A 30 9.39 9.23 -2.60
N HIS A 31 9.40 10.50 -2.18
CA HIS A 31 8.62 11.55 -2.81
C HIS A 31 9.50 12.54 -3.58
N GLU A 32 9.02 12.98 -4.75
CA GLU A 32 9.78 13.85 -5.68
C GLU A 32 10.20 15.18 -5.04
N ASP A 33 9.36 15.70 -4.15
CA ASP A 33 9.65 16.87 -3.33
C ASP A 33 9.75 16.52 -1.85
N SER A 34 10.89 16.81 -1.23
CA SER A 34 11.14 16.64 0.21
C SER A 34 11.23 17.99 0.93
N SER A 35 10.41 18.97 0.52
CA SER A 35 10.31 20.24 1.24
C SER A 35 9.62 20.01 2.60
N PRO A 36 10.09 20.64 3.70
CA PRO A 36 9.46 20.50 5.02
C PRO A 36 7.94 20.73 5.00
N GLY A 37 7.47 21.74 4.27
CA GLY A 37 6.03 22.03 4.15
C GLY A 37 5.24 20.89 3.47
N THR A 38 5.79 20.33 2.39
CA THR A 38 5.15 19.18 1.69
C THR A 38 5.18 17.91 2.53
N GLN A 39 6.20 17.71 3.36
CA GLN A 39 6.31 16.58 4.26
C GLN A 39 5.27 16.67 5.39
N MET A 40 5.05 17.86 5.95
CA MET A 40 4.00 18.09 6.94
C MET A 40 2.60 17.84 6.38
N LEU A 41 2.31 18.30 5.16
CA LEU A 41 1.02 18.05 4.51
C LEU A 41 0.76 16.56 4.29
N ARG A 42 1.77 15.79 3.90
CA ARG A 42 1.65 14.33 3.73
C ARG A 42 1.42 13.62 5.05
N PHE A 43 2.14 14.04 6.09
CA PHE A 43 1.94 13.48 7.43
C PHE A 43 0.51 13.75 7.93
N ALA A 44 0.00 14.97 7.73
CA ALA A 44 -1.38 15.32 8.02
C ALA A 44 -2.37 14.46 7.20
N TYR A 45 -2.13 14.28 5.90
CA TYR A 45 -2.95 13.43 5.04
C TYR A 45 -3.03 11.98 5.55
N CYS A 46 -1.88 11.36 5.89
CA CYS A 46 -1.85 10.01 6.46
C CYS A 46 -2.68 9.90 7.75
N TRP A 47 -2.59 10.90 8.64
CA TRP A 47 -3.37 10.94 9.87
C TRP A 47 -4.87 11.13 9.63
N ILE A 48 -5.25 12.02 8.72
CA ILE A 48 -6.66 12.23 8.36
C ILE A 48 -7.25 10.92 7.85
N VAL A 49 -6.57 10.24 6.93
CA VAL A 49 -7.01 8.93 6.41
C VAL A 49 -7.07 7.88 7.51
N THR A 50 -6.08 7.83 8.41
CA THR A 50 -6.07 6.90 9.55
C THR A 50 -7.28 7.11 10.44
N VAL A 51 -7.59 8.35 10.80
CA VAL A 51 -8.73 8.70 11.66
C VAL A 51 -10.04 8.33 10.98
N LEU A 52 -10.19 8.62 9.68
CA LEU A 52 -11.39 8.26 8.92
C LEU A 52 -11.59 6.74 8.84
N LEU A 53 -10.52 5.98 8.59
CA LEU A 53 -10.58 4.51 8.56
C LEU A 53 -10.94 3.91 9.92
N LEU A 54 -10.33 4.41 11.00
CA LEU A 54 -10.63 3.96 12.37
C LEU A 54 -12.05 4.34 12.78
N ALA A 55 -12.51 5.55 12.46
CA ALA A 55 -13.87 6.00 12.75
C ALA A 55 -14.91 5.16 12.00
N GLN A 56 -14.69 4.89 10.72
CA GLN A 56 -15.57 4.04 9.91
C GLN A 56 -15.66 2.62 10.48
N TYR A 57 -14.51 2.03 10.83
CA TYR A 57 -14.49 0.67 11.39
C TYR A 57 -15.11 0.62 12.80
N ALA A 58 -14.87 1.62 13.64
CA ALA A 58 -15.51 1.73 14.95
C ALA A 58 -17.04 1.85 14.83
N GLY A 59 -17.53 2.69 13.91
CA GLY A 59 -18.95 2.80 13.60
C GLY A 59 -19.57 1.48 13.14
N LEU A 60 -18.84 0.74 12.31
CA LEU A 60 -19.26 -0.60 11.88
C LEU A 60 -19.35 -1.58 13.05
N VAL A 61 -18.37 -1.60 13.95
CA VAL A 61 -18.40 -2.47 15.14
C VAL A 61 -19.57 -2.13 16.05
N VAL A 62 -19.81 -0.84 16.31
CA VAL A 62 -20.97 -0.38 17.11
C VAL A 62 -22.29 -0.80 16.47
N PHE A 63 -22.40 -0.68 15.14
CA PHE A 63 -23.58 -1.13 14.40
C PHE A 63 -23.81 -2.65 14.56
N VAL A 64 -22.76 -3.47 14.41
CA VAL A 64 -22.87 -4.93 14.56
C VAL A 64 -23.26 -5.33 15.97
N VAL A 65 -22.70 -4.68 17.00
CA VAL A 65 -23.10 -4.91 18.40
C VAL A 65 -24.56 -4.51 18.65
N GLY A 66 -25.11 -3.57 17.89
CA GLY A 66 -26.54 -3.22 17.94
C GLY A 66 -27.47 -4.29 17.37
N LEU A 67 -26.98 -5.24 16.57
CA LEU A 67 -27.80 -6.23 15.84
C LEU A 67 -28.12 -7.52 16.64
N ASN A 68 -28.04 -7.49 17.97
CA ASN A 68 -28.16 -8.70 18.82
C ASN A 68 -29.52 -9.42 18.78
N TYR A 69 -30.55 -8.86 18.14
CA TYR A 69 -31.89 -9.44 18.14
C TYR A 69 -32.16 -10.39 16.96
N SER A 70 -31.34 -10.34 15.89
CA SER A 70 -31.51 -11.20 14.71
C SER A 70 -30.20 -11.88 14.35
N ASN A 71 -30.19 -13.21 14.42
CA ASN A 71 -29.00 -14.02 14.14
C ASN A 71 -28.51 -13.89 12.70
N ASP A 72 -29.42 -13.76 11.73
CA ASP A 72 -29.07 -13.65 10.31
C ASP A 72 -28.39 -12.31 9.99
N LEU A 73 -28.95 -11.21 10.52
CA LEU A 73 -28.38 -9.88 10.37
C LEU A 73 -27.04 -9.75 11.12
N LEU A 74 -26.95 -10.35 12.30
CA LEU A 74 -25.71 -10.39 13.08
C LEU A 74 -24.60 -11.14 12.30
N ALA A 75 -24.91 -12.30 11.72
CA ALA A 75 -23.95 -13.07 10.93
C ALA A 75 -23.42 -12.27 9.73
N GLY A 76 -24.30 -11.60 8.97
CA GLY A 76 -23.89 -10.72 7.87
C GLY A 76 -23.03 -9.54 8.33
N GLY A 77 -23.38 -8.92 9.46
CA GLY A 77 -22.61 -7.85 10.08
C GLY A 77 -21.21 -8.30 10.51
N VAL A 78 -21.10 -9.48 11.13
CA VAL A 78 -19.81 -10.06 11.56
C VAL A 78 -18.91 -10.38 10.37
N VAL A 79 -19.45 -10.98 9.29
CA VAL A 79 -18.67 -11.24 8.06
C VAL A 79 -18.12 -9.94 7.49
N THR A 80 -18.94 -8.89 7.44
CA THR A 80 -18.54 -7.58 6.96
C THR A 80 -17.45 -6.96 7.85
N ALA A 81 -17.59 -7.06 9.18
CA ALA A 81 -16.58 -6.59 10.12
C ALA A 81 -15.23 -7.30 9.92
N LEU A 82 -15.25 -8.63 9.84
CA LEU A 82 -14.05 -9.43 9.61
C LEU A 82 -13.42 -9.13 8.24
N PHE A 83 -14.23 -8.92 7.20
CA PHE A 83 -13.73 -8.55 5.88
C PHE A 83 -12.91 -7.25 5.92
N PHE A 84 -13.47 -6.18 6.49
CA PHE A 84 -12.77 -4.89 6.58
C PHE A 84 -11.63 -4.88 7.62
N ALA A 85 -11.66 -5.76 8.61
CA ALA A 85 -10.57 -5.92 9.57
C ALA A 85 -9.23 -6.27 8.89
N HIS A 86 -9.26 -7.07 7.82
CA HIS A 86 -8.04 -7.43 7.07
C HIS A 86 -7.34 -6.20 6.48
N GLY A 87 -8.12 -5.27 5.90
CA GLY A 87 -7.60 -4.02 5.35
C GLY A 87 -7.00 -3.14 6.43
N LEU A 88 -7.71 -2.99 7.55
CA LEU A 88 -7.28 -2.18 8.69
C LEU A 88 -5.99 -2.71 9.33
N PHE A 89 -5.90 -4.02 9.58
CA PHE A 89 -4.69 -4.60 10.17
C PHE A 89 -3.48 -4.48 9.25
N LYS A 90 -3.65 -4.69 7.93
CA LYS A 90 -2.55 -4.48 6.97
C LYS A 90 -2.09 -3.02 6.94
N TYR A 91 -3.04 -2.08 6.97
CA TYR A 91 -2.74 -0.65 7.02
C TYR A 91 -1.90 -0.29 8.27
N ILE A 92 -2.34 -0.74 9.45
CA ILE A 92 -1.61 -0.51 10.71
C ILE A 92 -0.25 -1.21 10.70
N TYR A 93 -0.19 -2.45 10.21
CA TYR A 93 1.05 -3.23 10.13
C TYR A 93 2.14 -2.50 9.34
N VAL A 94 1.79 -1.94 8.17
CA VAL A 94 2.72 -1.15 7.36
C VAL A 94 3.21 0.05 8.17
N GLY A 95 2.31 0.81 8.79
CA GLY A 95 2.68 1.97 9.63
C GLY A 95 3.66 1.64 10.76
N LEU A 96 3.47 0.51 11.44
CA LEU A 96 4.35 0.06 12.52
C LEU A 96 5.69 -0.52 12.01
N LYS A 97 5.69 -1.16 10.84
CA LYS A 97 6.87 -1.85 10.27
C LYS A 97 7.53 -1.10 9.11
N ASN A 98 7.24 0.20 8.96
CA ASN A 98 7.80 1.07 7.93
C ASN A 98 9.31 0.94 7.73
N LYS A 99 10.11 0.92 8.81
CA LYS A 99 11.58 0.77 8.70
C LYS A 99 12.01 -0.52 8.01
N SER A 100 11.31 -1.63 8.28
CA SER A 100 11.58 -2.91 7.62
C SER A 100 11.20 -2.87 6.15
N PHE A 101 10.09 -2.20 5.82
CA PHE A 101 9.64 -2.01 4.45
C PHE A 101 10.65 -1.21 3.63
N TYR A 102 11.15 -0.09 4.16
CA TYR A 102 12.20 0.70 3.52
C TYR A 102 13.50 -0.07 3.33
N ARG A 103 13.89 -0.90 4.31
CA ARG A 103 15.06 -1.77 4.20
C ARG A 103 14.93 -2.78 3.04
N VAL A 104 13.75 -3.37 2.87
CA VAL A 104 13.48 -4.28 1.75
C VAL A 104 13.56 -3.53 0.42
N LEU A 105 12.93 -2.35 0.31
CA LEU A 105 12.96 -1.55 -0.92
C LEU A 105 14.37 -1.08 -1.30
N SER A 106 15.21 -0.75 -0.31
CA SER A 106 16.60 -0.32 -0.51
C SER A 106 17.60 -1.47 -0.70
N SER A 107 17.21 -2.71 -0.43
CA SER A 107 18.09 -3.88 -0.52
C SER A 107 18.70 -4.09 -1.91
N TRP A 108 17.99 -3.67 -2.96
CA TRP A 108 18.42 -3.84 -4.35
C TRP A 108 19.10 -2.59 -4.94
N ASN A 109 19.50 -1.65 -4.10
CA ASN A 109 20.20 -0.45 -4.56
C ASN A 109 21.63 -0.76 -5.04
N ASN A 110 22.27 -1.78 -4.49
CA ASN A 110 23.62 -2.20 -4.89
C ASN A 110 23.59 -3.64 -5.42
N ALA A 111 22.97 -3.83 -6.58
CA ALA A 111 22.91 -5.15 -7.22
C ALA A 111 24.28 -5.55 -7.77
N ASN A 112 24.72 -6.78 -7.49
CA ASN A 112 25.91 -7.33 -8.10
C ASN A 112 25.70 -7.47 -9.62
N SER A 113 26.72 -7.15 -10.41
CA SER A 113 26.67 -7.28 -11.86
C SER A 113 28.00 -7.80 -12.38
N HIS A 114 27.94 -8.80 -13.26
CA HIS A 114 29.10 -9.32 -13.97
C HIS A 114 29.08 -8.78 -15.42
N PRO A 115 30.16 -8.14 -15.91
CA PRO A 115 30.16 -7.47 -17.22
C PRO A 115 29.69 -8.37 -18.37
N VAL A 116 30.18 -9.62 -18.38
CA VAL A 116 29.90 -10.62 -19.44
C VAL A 116 28.46 -11.17 -19.40
N PHE A 117 27.78 -11.11 -18.24
CA PHE A 117 26.43 -11.67 -18.07
C PHE A 117 25.36 -10.59 -17.80
N SER A 118 25.71 -9.33 -18.03
CA SER A 118 24.84 -8.18 -17.81
C SER A 118 23.59 -8.19 -18.70
N GLU A 119 23.72 -8.71 -19.93
CA GLU A 119 22.61 -8.85 -20.88
C GLU A 119 21.51 -9.80 -20.37
N SER A 120 21.90 -10.98 -19.86
CA SER A 120 20.97 -11.94 -19.28
C SER A 120 20.22 -11.34 -18.09
N ASN A 121 20.94 -10.65 -17.20
CA ASN A 121 20.35 -9.96 -16.06
C ASN A 121 19.32 -8.89 -16.49
N ALA A 122 19.65 -8.07 -17.49
CA ALA A 122 18.75 -7.07 -18.03
C ALA A 122 17.47 -7.70 -18.61
N ARG A 123 17.59 -8.82 -19.33
CA ARG A 123 16.45 -9.56 -19.91
C ARG A 123 15.51 -10.09 -18.82
N TYR A 124 16.05 -10.69 -17.77
CA TYR A 124 15.23 -11.20 -16.65
C TYR A 124 14.61 -10.07 -15.83
N ARG A 125 15.32 -8.97 -15.62
CA ARG A 125 14.77 -7.77 -14.95
C ARG A 125 13.62 -7.15 -15.73
N ALA A 126 13.73 -7.01 -17.05
CA ALA A 126 12.63 -6.51 -17.87
C ALA A 126 11.41 -7.46 -17.81
N ARG A 127 11.65 -8.78 -17.82
CA ARG A 127 10.58 -9.78 -17.69
C ARG A 127 9.89 -9.71 -16.33
N SER A 128 10.63 -9.56 -15.22
CA SER A 128 10.03 -9.42 -13.89
C SER A 128 9.23 -8.11 -13.79
N LEU A 129 9.77 -7.00 -14.28
CA LEU A 129 9.10 -5.70 -14.29
C LEU A 129 7.75 -5.75 -15.02
N SER A 130 7.70 -6.37 -16.20
CA SER A 130 6.45 -6.52 -16.96
C SER A 130 5.39 -7.31 -16.18
N ARG A 131 5.79 -8.37 -15.49
CA ARG A 131 4.91 -9.20 -14.65
C ARG A 131 4.43 -8.46 -13.42
N MET A 132 5.32 -7.75 -12.72
CA MET A 132 4.98 -6.94 -11.54
C MET A 132 3.94 -5.88 -11.89
N LYS A 133 4.13 -5.16 -13.01
CA LYS A 133 3.16 -4.19 -13.50
C LYS A 133 1.83 -4.82 -13.88
N ARG A 134 1.85 -5.97 -14.59
CA ARG A 134 0.64 -6.69 -14.97
C ARG A 134 -0.18 -7.13 -13.76
N VAL A 135 0.47 -7.67 -12.73
CA VAL A 135 -0.20 -8.07 -11.48
C VAL A 135 -0.85 -6.86 -10.82
N LEU A 136 -0.14 -5.73 -10.74
CA LEU A 136 -0.69 -4.49 -10.18
C LEU A 136 -1.95 -4.04 -10.94
N THR A 137 -1.90 -4.01 -12.27
CA THR A 137 -3.07 -3.63 -13.09
C THR A 137 -4.26 -4.56 -12.88
N ILE A 138 -4.02 -5.88 -12.86
CA ILE A 138 -5.09 -6.86 -12.63
C ILE A 138 -5.73 -6.64 -11.26
N ILE A 139 -4.92 -6.48 -10.20
CA ILE A 139 -5.43 -6.25 -8.85
C ILE A 139 -6.23 -4.94 -8.80
N CYS A 140 -5.72 -3.84 -9.34
CA CYS A 140 -6.43 -2.56 -9.35
C CYS A 140 -7.80 -2.67 -10.03
N VAL A 141 -7.86 -3.26 -11.23
CA VAL A 141 -9.13 -3.43 -11.98
C VAL A 141 -10.14 -4.25 -11.19
N TRP A 142 -9.73 -5.39 -10.65
CA TRP A 142 -10.62 -6.24 -9.86
C TRP A 142 -11.06 -5.57 -8.57
N THR A 143 -10.17 -4.86 -7.87
CA THR A 143 -10.55 -4.12 -6.65
C THR A 143 -11.55 -3.01 -6.95
N SER A 144 -11.39 -2.28 -8.05
CA SER A 144 -12.36 -1.26 -8.47
C SER A 144 -13.71 -1.89 -8.83
N ALA A 145 -13.72 -3.01 -9.55
CA ALA A 145 -14.95 -3.75 -9.85
C ALA A 145 -15.64 -4.24 -8.56
N THR A 146 -14.89 -4.77 -7.59
CA THR A 146 -15.48 -5.21 -6.31
C THR A 146 -16.06 -4.06 -5.51
N ILE A 147 -15.49 -2.85 -5.59
CA ILE A 147 -16.05 -1.66 -4.92
C ILE A 147 -17.39 -1.26 -5.55
N ILE A 148 -17.54 -1.38 -6.88
CA ILE A 148 -18.79 -1.05 -7.58
C ILE A 148 -19.87 -2.09 -7.30
N CYS A 149 -19.48 -3.35 -7.14
CA CYS A 149 -20.42 -4.45 -6.87
C CYS A 149 -20.87 -4.54 -5.40
N TRP A 150 -20.16 -3.89 -4.48
CA TRP A 150 -20.46 -3.89 -3.05
C TRP A 150 -21.45 -2.78 -2.69
#